data_AF-A0A430KXR6-F1
#
_entry.id   AF-A0A430KXR6-F1
#
_cell.length_a   1.000
_cell.length_b   1.000
_cell.length_c   1.000
_cell.angle_alpha   90.00
_cell.angle_beta   90.00
_cell.angle_gamma   90.00
#
_symmetry.space_group_name_H-M   'P 1'
#
loop_
_entity.id
_entity.type
_entity.pdbx_description
1 polymer ?
#
loop_
_entity_poly.entity_id
_entity_poly.type
_entity_poly.pdbx_seq_one_letter_code
_entity_poly.pdbx_strand_id
1 'polypeptide(L)'
;MDRTQLASRFESTVGFRPRPEQVEAVCKLVVDQKDPMLIAPAGWGKRVVFQAVPALSGGICITIMPLTLLEEDQARSVSKIPGCNPCILSATTNSPALLEDIRNGTHTHGERKI
;
A
#
# COMPACT_ATOMS: atom_id res chain seq x y z
N MET A 1 1.33 -13.73 7.11
CA MET A 1 1.46 -12.82 8.26
C MET A 1 0.25 -13.10 9.12
N ASP A 2 0.42 -13.28 10.43
CA ASP A 2 -0.73 -13.46 11.34
C ASP A 2 -1.16 -12.12 11.95
N ARG A 3 -2.31 -12.11 12.62
CA ARG A 3 -2.89 -10.91 13.25
C ARG A 3 -1.98 -10.32 14.33
N THR A 4 -1.23 -11.16 15.03
CA THR A 4 -0.35 -10.78 16.15
C THR A 4 0.86 -10.00 15.67
N GLN A 5 1.40 -10.35 14.50
CA GLN A 5 2.55 -9.70 13.88
C GLN A 5 2.17 -8.46 13.05
N LEU A 6 0.92 -8.33 12.63
CA LEU A 6 0.49 -7.25 11.75
C LEU A 6 0.67 -5.87 12.40
N ALA A 7 0.28 -5.71 13.66
CA ALA A 7 0.32 -4.40 14.32
C ALA A 7 1.74 -3.84 14.43
N SER A 8 2.71 -4.68 14.80
CA SER A 8 4.12 -4.28 14.92
C SER A 8 4.73 -3.97 13.56
N ARG A 9 4.43 -4.77 12.52
CA ARG A 9 4.87 -4.49 11.15
C ARG A 9 4.22 -3.23 10.57
N PHE A 10 2.96 -2.99 10.90
CA PHE A 10 2.27 -1.77 10.48
C PHE A 10 2.95 -0.55 11.11
N GLU A 11 3.16 -0.56 12.43
CA GLU A 11 3.88 0.51 13.13
C GLU A 11 5.28 0.77 12.55
N SER A 12 6.06 -0.28 12.27
CA SER A 12 7.38 -0.14 11.65
C SER A 12 7.32 0.42 10.23
N THR A 13 6.23 0.13 9.50
CA THR A 13 6.02 0.60 8.11
C THR A 13 5.70 2.09 8.07
N VAL A 14 4.90 2.58 9.00
CA VAL A 14 4.42 3.98 8.98
C VAL A 14 5.17 4.91 9.94
N GLY A 15 6.00 4.35 10.84
CA GLY A 15 6.84 5.11 11.77
C GLY A 15 6.10 5.68 12.98
N PHE A 16 4.86 5.27 13.22
CA PHE A 16 4.07 5.65 14.39
C PHE A 16 3.06 4.55 14.72
N ARG A 17 2.59 4.53 15.97
CA ARG A 17 1.61 3.55 16.43
C ARG A 17 0.24 3.75 15.75
N PRO A 18 -0.24 2.81 14.92
CA PRO A 18 -1.55 2.91 14.27
C PRO A 18 -2.69 2.74 15.29
N ARG A 19 -3.84 3.34 15.00
CA ARG A 19 -5.06 3.17 15.81
C ARG A 19 -5.58 1.73 15.68
N PRO A 20 -6.24 1.15 16.70
CA PRO A 20 -6.80 -0.20 16.62
C PRO A 20 -7.72 -0.42 15.41
N GLU A 21 -8.54 0.56 15.07
CA GLU A 21 -9.44 0.50 13.91
C GLU A 21 -8.69 0.51 12.56
N GLN A 22 -7.52 1.16 12.49
CA GLN A 22 -6.66 1.13 11.31
C GLN A 22 -6.01 -0.24 11.15
N VAL A 23 -5.53 -0.82 12.26
CA VAL A 23 -4.98 -2.18 12.27
C VAL A 23 -6.04 -3.18 11.81
N GLU A 24 -7.27 -3.07 12.31
CA GLU A 24 -8.36 -3.96 11.90
C GLU A 24 -8.72 -3.79 10.41
N ALA A 25 -8.73 -2.56 9.89
CA ALA A 25 -8.96 -2.33 8.46
C ALA A 25 -7.90 -2.99 7.58
N VAL A 26 -6.61 -2.83 7.92
CA VAL A 26 -5.51 -3.49 7.20
C VAL A 26 -5.57 -5.01 7.38
N CYS A 27 -5.95 -5.49 8.56
CA CYS A 27 -6.04 -6.90 8.88
C CYS A 27 -7.07 -7.61 8.01
N LYS A 28 -8.27 -7.03 7.87
CA LYS A 28 -9.32 -7.57 7.01
C LYS A 28 -8.87 -7.72 5.57
N LEU A 29 -8.05 -6.79 5.06
CA LEU A 29 -7.59 -6.80 3.68
C LEU A 29 -6.37 -7.72 3.47
N VAL A 30 -5.35 -7.62 4.32
CA VAL A 30 -4.04 -8.27 4.13
C VAL A 30 -3.98 -9.68 4.72
N VAL A 31 -4.61 -9.89 5.87
CA VAL A 31 -4.53 -11.16 6.62
C VAL A 31 -5.76 -12.02 6.32
N ASP A 32 -6.96 -11.46 6.48
CA ASP A 32 -8.19 -12.22 6.26
C ASP A 32 -8.56 -12.35 4.77
N GLN A 33 -7.93 -11.57 3.89
CA GLN A 33 -8.23 -11.52 2.44
C GLN A 33 -9.72 -11.29 2.14
N LYS A 34 -10.34 -10.35 2.86
CA LYS A 34 -11.72 -9.89 2.66
C LYS A 34 -11.76 -8.58 1.88
N ASP A 35 -12.95 -8.19 1.45
CA ASP A 35 -13.23 -6.94 0.74
C ASP A 35 -13.92 -5.90 1.65
N PRO A 36 -13.19 -5.21 2.55
CA PRO A 36 -13.79 -4.24 3.46
C PRO A 36 -14.16 -2.94 2.75
N MET A 37 -15.32 -2.37 3.11
CA MET A 37 -15.64 -0.97 2.86
C MET A 37 -15.32 -0.13 4.10
N LEU A 38 -14.31 0.73 4.02
CA LEU A 38 -13.93 1.63 5.11
C LEU A 38 -14.66 2.98 4.98
N ILE A 39 -15.59 3.24 5.89
CA ILE A 39 -16.24 4.54 6.05
C ILE A 39 -15.61 5.23 7.26
N ALA A 40 -14.98 6.38 7.04
CA ALA A 40 -14.28 7.11 8.09
C ALA A 40 -14.39 8.63 7.88
N PRO A 41 -14.52 9.42 8.96
CA PRO A 41 -14.58 10.87 8.85
C PRO A 41 -13.24 11.47 8.39
N ALA A 42 -13.27 12.74 7.96
CA ALA A 42 -12.05 13.50 7.74
C ALA A 42 -11.20 13.54 9.02
N GLY A 43 -9.87 13.51 8.88
CA GLY A 43 -8.97 13.49 10.04
C GLY A 43 -8.84 12.13 10.75
N TRP A 44 -9.61 11.09 10.38
CA TRP A 44 -9.43 9.74 10.92
C TRP A 44 -8.09 9.10 10.54
N GLY A 45 -7.47 9.59 9.47
CA GLY A 45 -6.17 9.10 8.99
C GLY A 45 -6.27 7.98 7.97
N LYS A 46 -7.36 7.91 7.17
CA LYS A 46 -7.62 6.81 6.22
C LYS A 46 -6.46 6.53 5.23
N ARG A 47 -5.67 7.56 4.91
CA ARG A 47 -4.49 7.47 4.05
C ARG A 47 -3.48 6.41 4.54
N VAL A 48 -3.32 6.27 5.86
CA VAL A 48 -2.35 5.35 6.44
C VAL A 48 -2.65 3.89 6.08
N VAL A 49 -3.93 3.53 5.90
CA VAL A 49 -4.36 2.20 5.47
C VAL A 49 -3.85 1.94 4.05
N PHE A 50 -4.07 2.87 3.12
CA PHE A 50 -3.61 2.75 1.73
C PHE A 50 -2.08 2.76 1.60
N GLN A 51 -1.36 3.44 2.50
CA GLN A 51 0.11 3.45 2.51
C GLN A 51 0.70 2.14 3.02
N ALA A 52 0.09 1.55 4.04
CA ALA A 52 0.60 0.33 4.66
C ALA A 52 0.26 -0.93 3.87
N VAL A 53 -0.91 -0.98 3.23
CA VAL A 53 -1.38 -2.17 2.51
C VAL A 53 -0.36 -2.67 1.48
N PRO A 54 0.17 -1.85 0.55
CA PRO A 54 1.17 -2.31 -0.42
C PRO A 54 2.37 -2.98 0.25
N ALA A 55 2.90 -2.35 1.30
CA ALA A 55 4.08 -2.84 2.02
C ALA A 55 3.84 -4.15 2.80
N LEU A 56 2.59 -4.42 3.18
CA LEU A 56 2.22 -5.54 4.05
C LEU A 56 1.60 -6.73 3.30
N SER A 57 0.99 -6.50 2.13
CA SER A 57 0.35 -7.56 1.31
C SER A 57 1.36 -8.48 0.64
N GLY A 58 2.55 -7.96 0.29
CA GLY A 58 3.51 -8.66 -0.56
C GLY A 58 3.06 -8.73 -2.02
N GLY A 59 4.00 -8.74 -2.95
CA GLY A 59 3.72 -8.75 -4.39
C GLY A 59 3.31 -7.38 -4.92
N ILE A 60 2.39 -7.37 -5.90
CA ILE A 60 1.91 -6.15 -6.56
C ILE A 60 0.58 -5.72 -5.92
N CYS A 61 0.52 -4.47 -5.50
CA CYS A 61 -0.70 -3.82 -5.04
C CYS A 61 -1.14 -2.78 -6.07
N ILE A 62 -2.38 -2.87 -6.55
CA ILE A 62 -2.95 -1.90 -7.48
C ILE A 62 -3.81 -0.93 -6.67
N THR A 63 -3.44 0.35 -6.69
CA THR A 63 -4.23 1.42 -6.06
C THR A 63 -4.81 2.32 -7.13
N ILE A 64 -6.14 2.42 -7.19
CA ILE A 64 -6.85 3.26 -8.16
C ILE A 64 -7.12 4.62 -7.51
N MET A 65 -6.56 5.67 -8.08
CA MET A 65 -6.74 7.05 -7.61
C MET A 65 -7.48 7.88 -8.66
N PRO A 66 -8.46 8.70 -8.28
CA PRO A 66 -9.23 9.51 -9.23
C PRO A 66 -8.50 10.79 -9.67
N LEU A 67 -7.44 11.22 -8.96
CA LEU A 67 -6.77 12.50 -9.19
C LEU A 67 -5.25 12.32 -9.23
N THR A 68 -4.60 12.94 -10.23
CA THR A 68 -3.14 12.90 -10.43
C THR A 68 -2.34 13.39 -9.20
N LEU A 69 -2.81 14.44 -8.54
CA LEU A 69 -2.14 14.93 -7.32
C LEU A 69 -2.18 13.91 -6.16
N LEU A 70 -3.21 13.05 -6.11
CA LEU A 70 -3.33 12.04 -5.06
C LEU A 70 -2.48 10.80 -5.36
N GLU A 71 -2.35 10.38 -6.61
CA GLU A 71 -1.43 9.28 -6.98
C GLU A 71 0.03 9.66 -6.72
N GLU A 72 0.44 10.89 -7.02
CA GLU A 72 1.81 11.36 -6.75
C GLU A 72 2.14 11.40 -5.24
N ASP A 73 1.22 11.92 -4.42
CA ASP A 73 1.38 11.94 -2.97
C ASP A 73 1.45 10.51 -2.39
N GLN A 74 0.61 9.61 -2.92
CA GLN A 74 0.60 8.21 -2.50
C GLN A 74 1.90 7.49 -2.92
N ALA A 75 2.32 7.62 -4.17
CA ALA A 75 3.55 7.01 -4.67
C ALA A 75 4.77 7.52 -3.90
N ARG A 76 4.84 8.83 -3.63
CA ARG A 76 5.91 9.43 -2.80
C ARG A 76 5.89 8.93 -1.36
N SER A 77 4.72 8.65 -0.80
CA SER A 77 4.62 8.10 0.55
C SER A 77 5.08 6.65 0.60
N VAL A 78 4.67 5.84 -0.38
CA VAL A 78 5.04 4.43 -0.48
C VAL A 78 6.53 4.26 -0.80
N SER A 79 7.13 5.13 -1.62
CA SER A 79 8.56 5.06 -1.96
C SER A 79 9.50 5.30 -0.78
N LYS A 80 8.99 5.90 0.30
CA LYS A 80 9.74 6.07 1.56
C LYS A 80 9.75 4.82 2.43
N ILE A 81 8.93 3.82 2.11
CA ILE A 81 8.86 2.58 2.86
C ILE A 81 9.95 1.64 2.33
N PRO A 82 10.86 1.12 3.18
CA PRO A 82 11.88 0.18 2.76
C PRO A 82 11.31 -1.03 2.01
N GLY A 83 11.93 -1.39 0.88
CA GLY A 83 11.48 -2.52 0.06
C GLY A 83 10.27 -2.24 -0.83
N CYS A 84 9.80 -1.00 -0.93
CA CYS A 84 8.74 -0.60 -1.85
C CYS A 84 9.30 0.19 -3.05
N ASN A 85 8.87 -0.18 -4.26
CA ASN A 85 9.20 0.53 -5.50
C ASN A 85 7.92 0.86 -6.30
N PRO A 86 7.13 1.87 -5.87
CA PRO A 86 5.89 2.22 -6.56
C PRO A 86 6.14 2.79 -7.95
N CYS A 87 5.17 2.61 -8.85
CA CYS A 87 5.07 3.33 -10.11
C CYS A 87 3.68 3.95 -10.25
N ILE A 88 3.57 4.93 -11.15
CA ILE A 88 2.29 5.53 -11.54
C ILE A 88 2.03 5.10 -12.98
N LEU A 89 0.87 4.49 -13.23
CA LEU A 89 0.40 4.14 -14.55
C LEU A 89 -0.79 5.04 -14.91
N SER A 90 -0.54 6.06 -15.74
CA SER A 90 -1.52 7.05 -16.16
C SER A 90 -1.43 7.29 -17.67
N ALA A 91 -2.27 8.18 -18.21
CA ALA A 91 -2.24 8.54 -19.63
C ALA A 91 -0.88 9.07 -20.10
N THR A 92 -0.06 9.64 -19.22
CA THR A 92 1.24 10.25 -19.56
C THR A 92 2.43 9.34 -19.27
N THR A 93 2.28 8.35 -18.39
CA THR A 93 3.38 7.42 -18.02
C THR A 93 3.24 6.04 -18.65
N ASN A 94 2.07 5.72 -19.23
CA ASN A 94 1.81 4.45 -19.91
C ASN A 94 2.72 4.28 -21.14
N SER A 95 3.77 3.47 -20.98
CA SER A 95 4.73 3.14 -22.02
C SER A 95 5.00 1.64 -22.05
N PRO A 96 5.39 1.06 -23.20
CA PRO A 96 5.76 -0.35 -23.28
C PRO A 96 6.85 -0.75 -22.28
N ALA A 97 7.84 0.12 -22.07
CA ALA A 97 8.92 -0.11 -21.11
C ALA A 97 8.39 -0.21 -19.66
N LEU A 98 7.53 0.72 -19.24
CA LEU A 98 6.93 0.67 -17.90
C LEU A 98 6.08 -0.60 -17.71
N LEU A 99 5.32 -0.99 -18.73
CA LEU A 99 4.51 -2.21 -18.67
C LEU A 99 5.37 -3.47 -18.57
N GLU A 100 6.54 -3.48 -19.23
CA GLU A 100 7.53 -4.55 -19.12
C GLU A 100 8.17 -4.59 -17.72
N ASP A 101 8.50 -3.43 -17.14
CA ASP A 101 9.01 -3.33 -15.76
C ASP A 101 7.99 -3.84 -14.73
N ILE A 102 6.71 -3.49 -14.91
CA ILE A 102 5.61 -4.01 -14.07
C ILE A 102 5.51 -5.53 -14.23
N ARG A 103 5.53 -6.05 -15.46
CA ARG A 103 5.47 -7.50 -15.76
C ARG A 103 6.64 -8.26 -15.11
N ASN A 104 7.83 -7.68 -15.10
CA ASN A 104 9.04 -8.27 -14.54
C ASN A 104 9.10 -8.17 -13.00
N GLY A 105 8.12 -7.53 -12.37
CA GLY A 105 8.09 -7.36 -10.92
C GLY A 105 9.12 -6.37 -10.39
N THR A 106 9.60 -5.45 -11.25
CA THR A 106 10.49 -4.35 -10.84
C THR A 106 9.79 -3.44 -9.83
N HIS A 107 8.48 -3.22 -10.01
CA HIS A 107 7.64 -2.45 -9.11
C HIS A 107 6.94 -3.37 -8.10
N THR A 108 7.68 -3.79 -7.09
CA THR A 108 7.20 -4.66 -6.00
C THR A 108 7.05 -3.89 -4.69
N HIS A 109 6.23 -4.43 -3.80
CA HIS A 109 6.08 -3.93 -2.44
C HIS A 109 6.34 -5.04 -1.41
N GLY A 110 7.17 -4.71 -0.41
CA GLY A 110 7.57 -5.63 0.65
C GLY A 110 8.66 -6.62 0.22
N GLU A 111 9.20 -7.36 1.19
CA GLU A 111 10.18 -8.41 0.92
C GLU A 111 9.62 -9.45 -0.04
N ARG A 112 10.33 -9.71 -1.15
CA ARG A 112 10.03 -10.82 -2.05
C ARG A 112 10.10 -12.10 -1.21
N LYS A 113 8.95 -12.72 -0.96
CA LYS A 113 8.93 -14.11 -0.49
C LYS A 113 9.38 -14.98 -1.66
N ILE A 114 10.63 -15.40 -1.62
CA ILE A 114 11.19 -16.46 -2.48
C ILE A 114 10.63 -17.79 -2.00
#